data_AF-A0AAV7X0P0-F1
#
_entry.id   AF-A0AAV7X0P0-F1
#
_cell.length_a   1.000
_cell.length_b   1.000
_cell.length_c   1.000
_cell.angle_alpha   90.00
_cell.angle_beta   90.00
_cell.angle_gamma   90.00
#
_symmetry.space_group_name_H-M   'P 1'
#
loop_
_entity.id
_entity.type
_entity.pdbx_description
1 polymer ?
#
loop_
_entity_poly.entity_id
_entity_poly.type
_entity_poly.pdbx_seq_one_letter_code
_entity_poly.pdbx_strand_id
1 'polypeptide(L)'
;MDTALISLRAFLGLSGTAKQSKSGFWFAQELCDVGFEGGLWGPSRKLRAALRRDALRKRRTARLPPVYPNGWFVVLESCRLASAGAVQYVSVLGQNLAVFRGESGRAHVLDAYCPHLGANMAIGGAVRGDCLVCPFHEWRFDGRDGKCTAVPYAQKVPAFARVRRWESREINGLVFVWYHAEGEPPAWEPQPMPPLEDGSLTFGGRYEFLVACHIQDIPENAADVAHFDAVHGPAIGEAGRFFR
;
A
#
# COMPACT_ATOMS: atom_id res chain seq x y z
N MET A 1 8.52 -15.32 6.04
CA MET A 1 7.52 -15.75 7.06
C MET A 1 6.59 -14.59 7.17
N ASP A 2 5.65 -14.53 6.22
CA ASP A 2 5.19 -13.26 5.68
C ASP A 2 3.81 -12.91 6.26
N THR A 3 3.69 -11.74 6.86
CA THR A 3 2.44 -11.22 7.42
C THR A 3 1.91 -10.17 6.46
N ALA A 4 0.70 -10.40 5.95
CA ALA A 4 -0.05 -9.40 5.22
C ALA A 4 -0.52 -8.29 6.17
N LEU A 5 -0.06 -7.06 5.91
CA LEU A 5 -0.75 -5.87 6.36
C LEU A 5 -1.91 -5.62 5.39
N ILE A 6 -3.14 -5.72 5.87
CA ILE A 6 -4.32 -5.31 5.10
C ILE A 6 -4.81 -3.99 5.67
N SER A 7 -4.64 -2.92 4.89
CA SER A 7 -5.41 -1.69 5.07
C SER A 7 -6.82 -1.96 4.59
N LEU A 8 -7.73 -2.18 5.53
CA LEU A 8 -9.13 -2.40 5.24
C LEU A 8 -9.87 -1.10 5.00
N ARG A 9 -10.61 -1.06 3.89
CA ARG A 9 -11.37 0.10 3.45
C ARG A 9 -12.84 -0.30 3.41
N ALA A 10 -13.60 0.15 4.40
CA ALA A 10 -15.06 0.00 4.42
C ALA A 10 -15.71 1.38 4.25
N PHE A 11 -16.73 1.44 3.40
CA PHE A 11 -17.50 2.64 3.07
C PHE A 11 -18.84 2.61 3.80
N LEU A 12 -19.10 3.62 4.64
CA LEU A 12 -20.46 3.98 5.02
C LEU A 12 -20.54 5.50 4.97
N GLY A 13 -21.30 6.02 4.01
CA GLY A 13 -21.64 7.43 3.94
C GLY A 13 -22.77 7.73 4.91
N LEU A 14 -22.71 8.88 5.58
CA LEU A 14 -23.82 9.80 5.78
C LEU A 14 -23.23 11.16 6.20
N SER A 15 -23.80 12.22 5.65
CA SER A 15 -23.34 13.60 5.69
C SER A 15 -23.45 14.24 7.08
N GLY A 16 -22.47 15.06 7.44
CA GLY A 16 -22.51 15.93 8.61
C GLY A 16 -21.35 16.91 8.58
N THR A 17 -21.64 18.21 8.56
CA THR A 17 -20.67 19.29 8.50
C THR A 17 -19.82 19.34 9.78
N ALA A 18 -18.56 18.95 9.71
CA ALA A 18 -17.60 19.12 10.82
C ALA A 18 -16.34 19.87 10.35
N LYS A 19 -16.08 21.01 11.02
CA LYS A 19 -14.95 21.92 10.80
C LYS A 19 -13.61 21.20 10.91
N GLN A 20 -12.72 21.45 9.94
CA GLN A 20 -11.30 21.06 9.99
C GLN A 20 -10.60 21.62 11.24
N SER A 21 -10.06 20.75 12.10
CA SER A 21 -9.06 21.15 13.09
C SER A 21 -7.65 20.97 12.52
N LYS A 22 -6.90 22.07 12.48
CA LYS A 22 -5.46 22.12 12.18
C LYS A 22 -4.68 21.51 13.35
N SER A 23 -4.21 20.29 13.21
CA SER A 23 -2.95 19.75 13.79
C SER A 23 -2.99 18.23 13.72
N GLY A 24 -1.94 17.63 13.19
CA GLY A 24 -1.84 16.18 13.08
C GLY A 24 -0.60 15.78 12.30
N PHE A 25 0.56 15.91 12.93
CA PHE A 25 1.73 15.16 12.52
C PHE A 25 1.42 13.67 12.71
N TRP A 26 1.46 12.88 11.64
CA TRP A 26 1.26 11.43 11.72
C TRP A 26 2.35 10.71 10.93
N PHE A 27 3.31 10.15 11.67
CA PHE A 27 4.27 9.18 11.17
C PHE A 27 3.55 7.82 11.04
N ALA A 28 3.34 7.35 9.82
CA ALA A 28 2.98 5.96 9.55
C ALA A 28 4.28 5.16 9.42
N GLN A 29 4.51 4.21 10.31
CA GLN A 29 5.69 3.36 10.28
C GLN A 29 5.24 1.89 10.23
N GLU A 30 5.57 1.27 9.11
CA GLU A 30 5.08 -0.01 8.64
C GLU A 30 5.79 -1.18 9.32
N LEU A 31 5.06 -2.27 9.57
CA LEU A 31 5.57 -3.52 10.12
C LEU A 31 5.79 -4.53 8.98
N CYS A 32 6.97 -4.51 8.38
CA CYS A 32 7.49 -5.71 7.70
C CYS A 32 7.88 -6.75 8.77
N ASP A 33 7.91 -8.04 8.40
CA ASP A 33 7.96 -9.22 9.29
C ASP A 33 9.05 -9.31 10.36
N VAL A 34 9.97 -8.35 10.46
CA VAL A 34 10.78 -8.10 11.64
C VAL A 34 11.15 -6.61 11.71
N GLY A 35 10.39 -5.81 12.46
CA GLY A 35 10.89 -4.55 13.01
C GLY A 35 9.96 -3.35 12.85
N PHE A 36 9.44 -2.88 13.99
CA PHE A 36 8.86 -1.55 14.16
C PHE A 36 9.80 -0.75 15.07
N GLU A 37 10.28 0.41 14.59
CA GLU A 37 10.97 1.40 15.41
C GLU A 37 10.19 2.72 15.45
N GLY A 38 9.00 2.73 16.06
CA GLY A 38 8.35 3.97 16.45
C GLY A 38 9.03 4.59 17.68
N GLY A 39 9.33 5.90 17.59
CA GLY A 39 9.92 6.73 18.63
C GLY A 39 9.12 6.83 19.95
N LEU A 40 9.54 7.78 20.79
CA LEU A 40 9.36 7.99 22.25
C LEU A 40 8.04 7.63 22.98
N TRP A 41 6.98 7.16 22.30
CA TRP A 41 5.67 6.83 22.89
C TRP A 41 5.09 5.48 22.39
N GLY A 42 5.92 4.57 21.88
CA GLY A 42 5.48 3.21 21.54
C GLY A 42 5.34 2.27 22.75
N PRO A 43 4.52 1.19 22.65
CA PRO A 43 4.33 0.22 23.73
C PRO A 43 5.65 -0.40 24.20
N SER A 44 5.81 -0.63 25.51
CA SER A 44 7.07 -1.11 26.08
C SER A 44 7.62 -2.36 25.38
N ARG A 45 8.95 -2.55 25.39
CA ARG A 45 9.63 -3.73 24.82
C ARG A 45 9.01 -5.06 25.28
N LYS A 46 8.49 -5.09 26.52
CA LYS A 46 7.81 -6.25 27.11
C LYS A 46 6.44 -6.51 26.48
N LEU A 47 5.63 -5.47 26.26
CA LEU A 47 4.33 -5.58 25.60
C LEU A 47 4.48 -6.03 24.15
N ARG A 48 5.47 -5.50 23.43
CA ARG A 48 5.81 -5.95 22.07
C ARG A 48 6.15 -7.44 22.01
N ALA A 49 6.98 -7.92 22.94
CA ALA A 49 7.35 -9.33 23.03
C ALA A 49 6.17 -10.24 23.43
N ALA A 50 5.21 -9.72 24.22
CA ALA A 50 4.00 -10.46 24.58
C ALA A 50 3.06 -10.62 23.39
N LEU A 51 2.77 -9.53 22.66
CA LEU A 51 1.91 -9.55 21.48
C LEU A 51 2.48 -10.46 20.37
N ARG A 52 3.80 -10.41 20.13
CA ARG A 52 4.47 -11.32 19.19
C ARG A 52 4.31 -12.78 19.59
N ARG A 53 4.51 -13.11 20.87
CA ARG A 53 4.35 -14.49 21.37
C ARG A 53 2.91 -14.97 21.29
N ASP A 54 1.94 -14.10 21.57
CA ASP A 54 0.52 -14.43 21.47
C ASP A 54 0.09 -14.68 20.02
N ALA A 55 0.52 -13.84 19.08
CA ALA A 55 0.29 -14.04 17.65
C ALA A 55 0.91 -15.36 17.15
N LEU A 56 2.14 -15.67 17.54
CA LEU A 56 2.81 -16.92 17.21
C LEU A 56 2.13 -18.14 17.84
N ARG A 57 1.62 -18.02 19.07
CA ARG A 57 0.89 -19.08 19.78
C ARG A 57 -0.47 -19.38 19.14
N LYS A 58 -1.18 -18.34 18.69
CA LYS A 58 -2.50 -18.47 18.05
C LYS A 58 -2.40 -19.01 16.62
N ARG A 59 -1.27 -18.77 15.93
CA ARG A 59 -0.97 -19.33 14.60
C ARG A 59 -0.52 -20.80 14.72
N ARG A 60 -1.47 -21.72 14.92
CA ARG A 60 -1.22 -23.16 14.68
C ARG A 60 -1.04 -23.35 13.16
N THR A 61 0.22 -23.49 12.74
CA THR A 61 0.72 -23.53 11.35
C THR A 61 0.37 -24.81 10.58
N ALA A 62 -0.89 -25.23 10.58
CA ALA A 62 -1.33 -26.32 9.70
C ALA A 62 -2.16 -25.74 8.54
N ARG A 63 -1.44 -25.37 7.45
CA ARG A 63 -1.96 -25.00 6.12
C ARG A 63 -2.78 -23.69 6.07
N LEU A 64 -2.11 -22.56 6.29
CA LEU A 64 -2.68 -21.30 5.82
C LEU A 64 -2.64 -21.27 4.28
N PRO A 65 -3.66 -20.71 3.61
CA PRO A 65 -3.62 -20.45 2.17
C PRO A 65 -2.46 -19.50 1.83
N PRO A 66 -2.11 -19.34 0.54
CA PRO A 66 -1.12 -18.35 0.12
C PRO A 66 -1.41 -16.98 0.74
N VAL A 67 -0.37 -16.33 1.26
CA VAL A 67 -0.48 -15.12 2.08
C VAL A 67 -1.15 -13.95 1.32
N TYR A 68 -1.00 -13.91 0.00
CA TYR A 68 -1.53 -12.86 -0.86
C TYR A 68 -2.29 -13.45 -2.05
N PRO A 69 -3.55 -13.06 -2.30
CA PRO A 69 -4.26 -13.44 -3.52
C PRO A 69 -3.71 -12.70 -4.74
N ASN A 70 -3.87 -13.29 -5.94
CA ASN A 70 -3.52 -12.65 -7.20
C ASN A 70 -4.54 -11.55 -7.53
N GLY A 71 -4.09 -10.34 -7.86
CA GLY A 71 -4.98 -9.21 -8.14
C GLY A 71 -4.33 -7.84 -8.02
N TRP A 72 -5.18 -6.81 -8.13
CA TRP A 72 -4.82 -5.42 -7.91
C TRP A 72 -4.94 -5.03 -6.43
N PHE A 73 -3.88 -4.44 -5.89
CA PHE A 73 -3.84 -3.92 -4.53
C PHE A 73 -3.63 -2.41 -4.55
N VAL A 74 -4.41 -1.66 -3.76
CA VAL A 74 -4.15 -0.24 -3.59
C VAL A 74 -2.94 -0.06 -2.67
N VAL A 75 -1.94 0.67 -3.14
CA VAL A 75 -0.70 0.92 -2.38
C VAL A 75 -0.58 2.34 -1.87
N LEU A 76 -1.21 3.31 -2.55
CA LEU A 76 -1.10 4.71 -2.18
C LEU A 76 -2.31 5.50 -2.70
N GLU A 77 -2.68 6.57 -2.00
CA GLU A 77 -3.55 7.59 -2.59
C GLU A 77 -2.71 8.48 -3.53
N SER A 78 -3.22 8.75 -4.72
CA SER A 78 -2.56 9.60 -5.72
C SER A 78 -2.19 10.97 -5.17
N CYS A 79 -3.04 11.54 -4.30
CA CYS A 79 -2.81 12.85 -3.68
C CYS A 79 -1.60 12.87 -2.72
N ARG A 80 -1.12 11.72 -2.23
CA ARG A 80 0.13 11.64 -1.46
C ARG A 80 1.37 11.80 -2.35
N LEU A 81 1.20 11.70 -3.67
CA LEU A 81 2.17 12.14 -4.68
C LEU A 81 1.77 13.51 -5.22
N ALA A 82 1.55 14.47 -4.31
CA ALA A 82 0.90 15.76 -4.61
C ALA A 82 1.60 16.59 -5.70
N SER A 83 2.91 16.43 -5.86
CA SER A 83 3.71 17.16 -6.85
C SER A 83 4.52 16.20 -7.71
N ALA A 84 4.81 16.66 -8.94
CA ALA A 84 5.88 16.07 -9.73
C ALA A 84 7.16 16.00 -8.88
N GLY A 85 7.79 14.84 -8.91
CA GLY A 85 9.00 14.52 -8.15
C GLY A 85 8.81 14.04 -6.71
N ALA A 86 7.56 13.89 -6.24
CA ALA A 86 7.30 13.23 -4.97
C ALA A 86 7.64 11.74 -5.01
N VAL A 87 8.23 11.23 -3.93
CA VAL A 87 8.57 9.81 -3.73
C VAL A 87 8.02 9.37 -2.38
N GLN A 88 7.34 8.24 -2.35
CA GLN A 88 6.78 7.64 -1.15
C GLN A 88 7.26 6.20 -1.01
N TYR A 89 7.70 5.86 0.20
CA TYR A 89 7.97 4.49 0.59
C TYR A 89 6.66 3.81 0.98
N VAL A 90 6.46 2.59 0.48
CA VAL A 90 5.31 1.74 0.82
C VAL A 90 5.76 0.30 1.05
N SER A 91 5.36 -0.27 2.17
CA SER A 91 5.49 -1.69 2.48
C SER A 91 4.16 -2.40 2.31
N VAL A 92 4.13 -3.34 1.38
CA VAL A 92 2.91 -4.05 0.99
C VAL A 92 3.28 -5.39 0.37
N LEU A 93 2.47 -6.43 0.60
CA LEU A 93 2.72 -7.78 0.05
C LEU A 93 4.09 -8.38 0.42
N GLY A 94 4.63 -8.00 1.58
CA GLY A 94 5.98 -8.40 2.00
C GLY A 94 7.10 -7.75 1.18
N GLN A 95 6.76 -6.75 0.36
CA GLN A 95 7.68 -6.01 -0.51
C GLN A 95 7.88 -4.60 0.01
N ASN A 96 8.99 -3.99 -0.43
CA ASN A 96 9.36 -2.62 -0.12
C ASN A 96 9.38 -1.85 -1.44
N LEU A 97 8.44 -0.92 -1.61
CA LEU A 97 8.19 -0.24 -2.87
C LEU A 97 8.53 1.25 -2.79
N ALA A 98 9.08 1.79 -3.87
CA ALA A 98 9.16 3.21 -4.14
C ALA A 98 8.04 3.58 -5.10
N VAL A 99 7.04 4.31 -4.60
CA VAL A 99 5.97 4.90 -5.40
C VAL A 99 6.33 6.36 -5.65
N PHE A 100 6.50 6.79 -6.89
CA PHE A 100 6.90 8.16 -7.20
C PHE A 100 6.16 8.73 -8.40
N ARG A 101 6.07 10.07 -8.45
CA ARG A 101 5.52 10.78 -9.61
C ARG A 101 6.64 11.38 -10.43
N GLY A 102 6.75 10.94 -11.68
CA GLY A 102 7.68 11.51 -12.66
C GLY A 102 7.32 12.97 -12.98
N GLU A 103 8.26 13.69 -13.58
CA GLU A 103 8.03 15.03 -14.12
C GLU A 103 7.01 15.04 -15.26
N SER A 104 6.76 13.90 -15.92
CA SER A 104 5.63 13.72 -16.85
C SER A 104 4.25 13.75 -16.16
N GLY A 105 4.22 13.74 -14.83
CA GLY A 105 3.01 13.64 -14.03
C GLY A 105 2.52 12.21 -13.83
N ARG A 106 3.17 11.18 -14.42
CA ARG A 106 2.78 9.78 -14.26
C ARG A 106 3.30 9.18 -12.95
N ALA A 107 2.47 8.41 -12.25
CA ALA A 107 2.90 7.60 -11.13
C ALA A 107 3.61 6.31 -11.60
N HIS A 108 4.72 5.98 -10.94
CA HIS A 108 5.55 4.80 -11.18
C HIS A 108 5.78 4.04 -9.87
N VAL A 109 5.94 2.73 -9.97
CA VAL A 109 6.22 1.86 -8.83
C VAL A 109 7.40 0.94 -9.14
N LEU A 110 8.46 1.06 -8.34
CA LEU A 110 9.66 0.25 -8.42
C LEU A 110 9.93 -0.41 -7.06
N ASP A 111 10.78 -1.44 -7.01
CA ASP A 111 11.38 -1.87 -5.75
C ASP A 111 12.13 -0.70 -5.10
N ALA A 112 12.01 -0.56 -3.78
CA ALA A 112 12.61 0.53 -3.03
C ALA A 112 14.14 0.42 -2.96
N TYR A 113 14.70 -0.79 -2.95
CA TYR A 113 16.13 -0.98 -2.71
C TYR A 113 16.94 -0.96 -4.00
N CYS A 114 17.97 -0.12 -4.02
CA CYS A 114 18.87 0.02 -5.16
C CYS A 114 19.71 -1.26 -5.35
N PRO A 115 19.79 -1.83 -6.57
CA PRO A 115 20.56 -3.05 -6.85
C PRO A 115 22.08 -2.84 -6.77
N HIS A 116 22.56 -1.60 -6.60
CA HIS A 116 23.97 -1.30 -6.43
C HIS A 116 24.47 -1.78 -5.05
N LEU A 117 24.03 -1.12 -3.97
CA LEU A 117 24.46 -1.42 -2.59
C LEU A 117 23.29 -1.40 -1.59
N GLY A 118 22.05 -1.57 -2.06
CA GLY A 118 20.88 -1.75 -1.19
C GLY A 118 20.37 -0.48 -0.50
N ALA A 119 20.76 0.72 -0.95
CA ALA A 119 20.17 1.95 -0.42
C ALA A 119 18.66 2.01 -0.74
N ASN A 120 17.84 2.40 0.23
CA ASN A 120 16.41 2.61 0.02
C ASN A 120 16.20 3.91 -0.76
N MET A 121 15.82 3.81 -2.03
CA MET A 121 15.58 4.92 -2.94
C MET A 121 14.28 5.67 -2.64
N ALA A 122 13.36 5.08 -1.86
CA ALA A 122 12.16 5.78 -1.42
C ALA A 122 12.41 6.69 -0.20
N ILE A 123 13.56 6.53 0.47
CA ILE A 123 13.94 7.31 1.65
C ILE A 123 15.13 8.20 1.27
N GLY A 124 14.86 9.50 1.09
CA GLY A 124 15.86 10.49 0.70
C GLY A 124 16.25 10.46 -0.79
N GLY A 125 15.70 9.53 -1.58
CA GLY A 125 15.84 9.56 -3.02
C GLY A 125 15.06 10.72 -3.65
N ALA A 126 15.35 10.98 -4.91
CA ALA A 126 14.78 12.08 -5.67
C ALA A 126 14.26 11.59 -7.01
N VAL A 127 13.51 12.44 -7.71
CA VAL A 127 13.08 12.18 -9.10
C VAL A 127 13.78 13.15 -10.03
N ARG A 128 14.19 12.65 -11.20
CA ARG A 128 14.72 13.45 -12.31
C ARG A 128 14.08 12.96 -13.60
N GLY A 129 13.28 13.79 -14.27
CA GLY A 129 12.41 13.33 -15.35
C GLY A 129 11.45 12.26 -14.85
N ASP A 130 11.39 11.10 -15.53
CA ASP A 130 10.63 9.92 -15.08
C ASP A 130 11.51 8.85 -14.42
N CYS A 131 12.66 9.25 -13.88
CA CYS A 131 13.59 8.34 -13.21
C CYS A 131 13.64 8.57 -11.69
N LEU A 132 13.69 7.48 -10.95
CA LEU A 132 14.02 7.48 -9.52
C LEU A 132 15.54 7.51 -9.34
N VAL A 133 16.02 8.42 -8.50
CA VAL A 133 17.44 8.64 -8.23
C VAL A 133 17.78 8.14 -6.83
N CYS A 134 18.73 7.22 -6.79
CA CYS A 134 19.23 6.65 -5.55
C CYS A 134 19.95 7.72 -4.71
N PRO A 135 19.65 7.87 -3.41
CA PRO A 135 20.26 8.89 -2.55
C PRO A 135 21.74 8.67 -2.26
N PHE A 136 22.25 7.45 -2.48
CA PHE A 136 23.61 7.10 -2.06
C PHE A 136 24.66 7.47 -3.11
N HIS A 137 24.44 7.06 -4.36
CA HIS A 137 25.39 7.23 -5.46
C HIS A 137 24.74 7.83 -6.70
N GLU A 138 23.49 8.32 -6.58
CA GLU A 138 22.75 9.00 -7.64
C GLU A 138 22.54 8.19 -8.93
N TRP A 139 22.57 6.86 -8.82
CA TRP A 139 22.13 5.98 -9.90
C TRP A 139 20.66 6.25 -10.22
N ARG A 140 20.34 6.38 -11.51
CA ARG A 140 19.00 6.70 -11.99
C ARG A 140 18.34 5.49 -12.61
N PHE A 141 17.08 5.23 -12.25
CA PHE A 141 16.30 4.10 -12.74
C PHE A 141 14.99 4.59 -13.36
N ASP A 142 14.71 4.23 -14.61
CA ASP A 142 13.50 4.64 -15.34
C ASP A 142 12.24 4.01 -14.73
N GLY A 143 11.18 4.80 -14.48
CA GLY A 143 9.94 4.30 -13.89
C GLY A 143 9.11 3.39 -14.79
N ARG A 144 9.35 3.38 -16.11
CA ARG A 144 8.58 2.59 -17.10
C ARG A 144 9.10 1.18 -17.25
N ASP A 145 10.40 0.94 -17.04
CA ASP A 145 10.98 -0.40 -17.19
C ASP A 145 12.02 -0.76 -16.12
N GLY A 146 12.33 0.14 -15.19
CA GLY A 146 13.28 -0.05 -14.10
C GLY A 146 14.74 -0.06 -14.53
N LYS A 147 15.07 0.16 -15.82
CA LYS A 147 16.46 0.14 -16.28
C LYS A 147 17.25 1.28 -15.68
N CYS A 148 18.51 1.02 -15.35
CA CYS A 148 19.43 2.08 -15.01
C CYS A 148 19.70 2.94 -16.25
N THR A 149 19.44 4.24 -16.16
CA THR A 149 19.60 5.19 -17.27
C THR A 149 20.85 6.03 -17.15
N ALA A 150 21.36 6.23 -15.93
CA ALA A 150 22.57 6.99 -15.68
C ALA A 150 23.27 6.55 -14.40
N VAL A 151 24.60 6.53 -14.47
CA VAL A 151 25.52 6.43 -13.34
C VAL A 151 26.44 7.66 -13.43
N PRO A 152 26.34 8.64 -12.52
CA PRO A 152 26.95 9.96 -12.72
C PRO A 152 28.46 9.97 -12.96
N TYR A 153 29.16 8.97 -12.42
CA TYR A 153 30.60 8.85 -12.47
C TYR A 153 31.11 7.79 -13.47
N ALA A 154 30.24 7.22 -14.30
CA ALA A 154 30.62 6.21 -15.30
C ALA A 154 30.15 6.61 -16.70
N GLN A 155 31.02 6.39 -17.70
CA GLN A 155 30.66 6.64 -19.11
C GLN A 155 29.67 5.62 -19.68
N LYS A 156 29.65 4.41 -19.12
CA LYS A 156 28.76 3.32 -19.54
C LYS A 156 27.96 2.81 -18.35
N VAL A 157 26.65 2.70 -18.55
CA VAL A 157 25.76 2.07 -17.58
C VAL A 157 25.80 0.55 -17.76
N PRO A 158 25.93 -0.25 -16.69
CA PRO A 158 25.88 -1.70 -16.81
C PRO A 158 24.54 -2.16 -17.37
N ALA A 159 24.55 -2.95 -18.45
CA ALA A 159 23.32 -3.37 -19.13
C ALA A 159 22.38 -4.21 -18.26
N PHE A 160 22.91 -4.90 -17.24
CA PHE A 160 22.16 -5.69 -16.28
C PHE A 160 21.57 -4.86 -15.12
N ALA A 161 22.00 -3.60 -14.96
CA ALA A 161 21.55 -2.77 -13.85
C ALA A 161 20.08 -2.39 -14.06
N ARG A 162 19.20 -3.05 -13.32
CA ARG A 162 17.76 -2.85 -13.38
C ARG A 162 17.15 -3.05 -11.99
N VAL A 163 16.18 -2.22 -11.65
CA VAL A 163 15.30 -2.39 -10.50
C VAL A 163 14.00 -3.04 -10.99
N ARG A 164 13.40 -3.93 -10.19
CA ARG A 164 12.10 -4.49 -10.56
C ARG A 164 11.06 -3.38 -10.66
N ARG A 165 10.37 -3.34 -11.79
CA ARG A 165 9.15 -2.56 -11.97
C ARG A 165 7.94 -3.36 -11.50
N TRP A 166 6.99 -2.67 -10.90
CA TRP A 166 5.66 -3.20 -10.63
C TRP A 166 4.68 -2.69 -11.66
N GLU A 167 3.82 -3.60 -12.16
CA GLU A 167 2.73 -3.20 -13.02
C GLU A 167 1.72 -2.42 -12.17
N SER A 168 1.44 -1.18 -12.58
CA SER A 168 0.71 -0.22 -11.76
C SER A 168 -0.34 0.54 -12.56
N ARG A 169 -1.43 0.96 -11.88
CA ARG A 169 -2.48 1.82 -12.43
C ARG A 169 -2.75 2.96 -11.48
N GLU A 170 -2.88 4.17 -12.01
CA GLU A 170 -3.38 5.32 -11.26
C GLU A 170 -4.79 5.63 -11.75
N ILE A 171 -5.79 5.39 -10.91
CA ILE A 171 -7.20 5.53 -11.26
C ILE A 171 -8.02 5.81 -10.00
N ASN A 172 -9.11 6.58 -10.11
CA ASN A 172 -9.99 6.95 -9.00
C ASN A 172 -9.24 7.60 -7.81
N GLY A 173 -8.18 8.36 -8.09
CA GLY A 173 -7.34 8.98 -7.04
C GLY A 173 -6.49 8.00 -6.24
N LEU A 174 -6.33 6.76 -6.71
CA LEU A 174 -5.58 5.70 -6.06
C LEU A 174 -4.52 5.12 -7.00
N VAL A 175 -3.38 4.72 -6.42
CA VAL A 175 -2.32 3.97 -7.11
C VAL A 175 -2.45 2.51 -6.73
N PHE A 176 -2.61 1.66 -7.74
CA PHE A 176 -2.71 0.21 -7.63
C PHE A 176 -1.42 -0.45 -8.12
N VAL A 177 -1.10 -1.62 -7.56
CA VAL A 177 -0.09 -2.55 -8.08
C VAL A 177 -0.72 -3.90 -8.35
N TRP A 178 -0.31 -4.56 -9.43
CA TRP A 178 -0.70 -5.92 -9.74
C TRP A 178 0.26 -6.90 -9.06
N TYR A 179 -0.31 -7.88 -8.38
CA TYR A 179 0.41 -9.00 -7.82
C TYR A 179 -0.11 -10.30 -8.40
N HIS A 180 0.83 -11.17 -8.77
CA HIS A 180 0.56 -12.53 -9.16
C HIS A 180 1.70 -13.42 -8.65
N ALA A 181 1.38 -14.51 -7.95
CA ALA A 181 2.37 -15.41 -7.36
C ALA A 181 3.29 -16.02 -8.44
N GLU A 182 2.75 -16.32 -9.61
CA GLU A 182 3.47 -16.86 -10.77
C GLU A 182 3.99 -15.77 -11.74
N GLY A 183 3.70 -14.49 -11.48
CA GLY A 183 4.17 -13.38 -12.32
C GLY A 183 3.39 -13.16 -13.62
N GLU A 184 2.19 -13.74 -13.76
CA GLU A 184 1.32 -13.51 -14.92
C GLU A 184 0.84 -12.04 -14.99
N PRO A 185 0.57 -11.52 -16.20
CA PRO A 185 0.06 -10.16 -16.38
C PRO A 185 -1.38 -10.00 -15.84
N PRO A 186 -1.85 -8.75 -15.65
CA PRO A 186 -3.23 -8.48 -15.24
C PRO A 186 -4.26 -9.14 -16.15
N ALA A 187 -5.13 -9.97 -15.58
CA ALA A 187 -6.26 -10.58 -16.29
C ALA A 187 -7.50 -9.66 -16.34
N TRP A 188 -7.50 -8.60 -15.53
CA TRP A 188 -8.57 -7.60 -15.46
C TRP A 188 -7.98 -6.25 -15.04
N GLU A 189 -8.72 -5.16 -15.23
CA GLU A 189 -8.29 -3.79 -14.92
C GLU A 189 -9.23 -3.16 -13.88
N PRO A 190 -8.74 -2.34 -12.93
CA PRO A 190 -9.60 -1.57 -12.06
C PRO A 190 -10.44 -0.59 -12.90
N GLN A 191 -11.72 -0.47 -12.58
CA GLN A 191 -12.67 0.32 -13.37
C GLN A 191 -12.70 1.79 -12.91
N PRO A 192 -12.85 2.77 -13.81
CA PRO A 192 -13.08 4.15 -13.42
C PRO A 192 -14.42 4.28 -12.69
N MET A 193 -14.50 5.25 -11.78
CA MET A 193 -15.74 5.61 -11.09
C MET A 193 -16.14 7.02 -11.56
N PRO A 194 -17.02 7.13 -12.59
CA PRO A 194 -17.35 8.42 -13.21
C PRO A 194 -17.77 9.52 -12.23
N PRO A 195 -18.54 9.23 -11.15
CA PRO A 195 -18.90 10.26 -10.18
C PRO A 195 -17.71 10.90 -9.43
N LEU A 196 -16.54 10.23 -9.36
CA LEU A 196 -15.31 10.86 -8.85
C LEU A 196 -14.62 11.73 -9.91
N GLU A 197 -14.74 11.36 -11.17
CA GLU A 197 -14.11 12.08 -12.28
C GLU A 197 -14.84 13.39 -12.60
N ASP A 198 -16.18 13.36 -12.55
CA ASP A 198 -17.02 14.54 -12.76
C ASP A 198 -17.21 15.41 -11.50
N GLY A 199 -16.72 14.94 -10.35
CA GLY A 199 -16.76 15.65 -9.07
C GLY A 199 -18.12 15.63 -8.36
N SER A 200 -19.10 14.87 -8.85
CA SER A 200 -20.40 14.70 -8.19
C SER A 200 -20.30 13.95 -6.85
N LEU A 201 -19.27 13.12 -6.68
CA LEU A 201 -18.85 12.58 -5.40
C LEU A 201 -17.56 13.27 -4.93
N THR A 202 -17.59 13.72 -3.68
CA THR A 202 -16.42 14.31 -3.02
C THR A 202 -15.89 13.38 -1.94
N PHE A 203 -14.60 13.52 -1.66
CA PHE A 203 -13.94 12.73 -0.62
C PHE A 203 -14.49 13.08 0.77
N GLY A 204 -15.23 12.13 1.38
CA GLY A 204 -15.88 12.33 2.68
C GLY A 204 -15.02 12.03 3.90
N GLY A 205 -13.87 11.38 3.74
CA GLY A 205 -12.97 11.02 4.83
C GLY A 205 -12.25 9.69 4.62
N ARG A 206 -11.31 9.38 5.53
CA ARG A 206 -10.53 8.14 5.51
C ARG A 206 -10.47 7.51 6.90
N TYR A 207 -10.62 6.20 6.92
CA TYR A 207 -10.29 5.35 8.05
C TYR A 207 -9.24 4.33 7.63
N GLU A 208 -8.32 4.03 8.54
CA GLU A 208 -7.28 3.05 8.33
C GLU A 208 -7.07 2.28 9.62
N PHE A 209 -7.03 0.95 9.50
CA PHE A 209 -6.87 0.04 10.62
C PHE A 209 -5.73 -0.92 10.33
N LEU A 210 -4.93 -1.18 11.35
CA LEU A 210 -3.93 -2.24 11.33
C LEU A 210 -4.53 -3.46 12.03
N VAL A 211 -4.79 -4.50 11.27
CA VAL A 211 -5.40 -5.73 11.78
C VAL A 211 -4.42 -6.89 11.66
N ALA A 212 -4.19 -7.59 12.78
CA ALA A 212 -3.28 -8.73 12.84
C ALA A 212 -3.99 -10.05 12.50
N CYS A 213 -4.53 -10.16 11.29
CA CYS A 213 -5.24 -11.33 10.78
C CYS A 213 -4.74 -11.75 9.39
N HIS A 214 -5.23 -12.87 8.86
CA HIS A 214 -4.98 -13.23 7.47
C HIS A 214 -5.86 -12.38 6.55
N ILE A 215 -5.39 -12.05 5.34
CA ILE A 215 -6.15 -11.21 4.38
C ILE A 215 -7.53 -11.78 4.04
N GLN A 216 -7.65 -13.11 4.07
CA GLN A 216 -8.91 -13.82 3.83
C GLN A 216 -9.94 -13.63 4.96
N ASP A 217 -9.51 -13.44 6.21
CA ASP A 217 -10.43 -13.39 7.36
C ASP A 217 -11.41 -12.22 7.25
N ILE A 218 -11.05 -11.21 6.46
CA ILE A 218 -11.83 -9.99 6.33
C ILE A 218 -12.99 -10.13 5.33
N PRO A 219 -12.77 -10.53 4.06
CA PRO A 219 -13.87 -10.74 3.13
C PRO A 219 -14.86 -11.82 3.59
N GLU A 220 -14.54 -12.67 4.56
CA GLU A 220 -15.50 -13.60 5.17
C GLU A 220 -16.73 -12.88 5.77
N ASN A 221 -16.59 -11.62 6.21
CA ASN A 221 -17.72 -10.80 6.66
C ASN A 221 -18.79 -10.59 5.58
N ALA A 222 -18.43 -10.68 4.29
CA ALA A 222 -19.38 -10.47 3.19
C ALA A 222 -20.45 -11.58 3.11
N ALA A 223 -20.13 -12.80 3.56
CA ALA A 223 -21.05 -13.94 3.53
C ALA A 223 -21.85 -14.09 4.85
N ASP A 224 -21.39 -13.50 5.95
CA ASP A 224 -22.05 -13.57 7.25
C ASP A 224 -23.17 -12.52 7.35
N VAL A 225 -24.39 -12.87 6.94
CA VAL A 225 -25.52 -11.94 7.07
C VAL A 225 -25.93 -11.72 8.53
N ALA A 226 -25.62 -12.66 9.44
CA ALA A 226 -26.07 -12.57 10.83
C ALA A 226 -25.32 -11.49 11.61
N HIS A 227 -24.07 -11.17 11.26
CA HIS A 227 -23.30 -10.13 11.96
C HIS A 227 -23.88 -8.71 11.79
N PHE A 228 -24.73 -8.47 10.78
CA PHE A 228 -25.38 -7.17 10.58
C PHE A 228 -26.24 -6.78 11.79
N ASP A 229 -27.08 -7.70 12.28
CA ASP A 229 -27.93 -7.44 13.44
C ASP A 229 -27.11 -7.26 14.72
N ALA A 230 -26.04 -8.03 14.88
CA ALA A 230 -25.25 -8.05 16.10
C ALA A 230 -24.24 -6.89 16.23
N VAL A 231 -23.60 -6.49 15.13
CA VAL A 231 -22.46 -5.54 15.14
C VAL A 231 -22.85 -4.16 14.61
N HIS A 232 -23.81 -4.07 13.69
CA HIS A 232 -24.21 -2.81 13.06
C HIS A 232 -25.54 -2.25 13.59
N GLY A 233 -26.26 -3.04 14.40
CA GLY A 233 -27.53 -2.64 15.00
C GLY A 233 -28.65 -2.38 13.97
N PRO A 234 -29.76 -1.72 14.37
CA PRO A 234 -30.92 -1.53 13.51
C PRO A 234 -30.69 -0.61 12.30
N ALA A 235 -29.51 0.01 12.16
CA ALA A 235 -29.17 0.88 11.04
C ALA A 235 -29.01 0.13 9.69
N ILE A 236 -28.80 -1.20 9.73
CA ILE A 236 -28.65 -2.04 8.52
C ILE A 236 -29.64 -3.24 8.51
N GLY A 237 -30.27 -3.56 9.64
CA GLY A 237 -31.03 -4.81 9.88
C GLY A 237 -32.30 -5.06 9.05
N GLU A 238 -32.82 -4.11 8.25
CA GLU A 238 -33.96 -4.42 7.37
C GLU A 238 -33.58 -5.31 6.17
N ALA A 239 -32.29 -5.44 5.83
CA ALA A 239 -31.83 -6.33 4.75
C ALA A 239 -32.01 -7.82 5.06
N GLY A 240 -32.02 -8.22 6.34
CA GLY A 240 -32.18 -9.63 6.77
C GLY A 240 -33.58 -10.21 6.51
N ARG A 241 -34.56 -9.39 6.14
CA ARG A 241 -35.93 -9.84 5.82
C ARG A 241 -36.13 -10.30 4.38
N PHE A 242 -35.17 -10.07 3.48
CA PHE A 242 -35.31 -10.43 2.06
C PHE A 242 -35.08 -11.92 1.73
N PHE A 243 -34.55 -12.71 2.67
CA PHE A 243 -34.24 -14.13 2.48
C PHE A 243 -35.09 -15.08 3.33
N ARG A 244 -36.29 -14.66 3.77
CA ARG A 244 -37.27 -15.55 4.41
C ARG A 244 -38.48 -15.79 3.52
#